data_AF-A0A536BNW6-F1
#
_entry.id   AF-A0A536BNW6-F1
#
_cell.length_a   1.000
_cell.length_b   1.000
_cell.length_c   1.000
_cell.angle_alpha   90.00
_cell.angle_beta   90.00
_cell.angle_gamma   90.00
#
_symmetry.space_group_name_H-M   'P 1'
#
loop_
_entity.id
_entity.type
_entity.pdbx_description
1 polymer ?
#
loop_
_entity_poly.entity_id
_entity_poly.type
_entity_poly.pdbx_seq_one_letter_code
_entity_poly.pdbx_strand_id
1 'polypeptide(L)' 'MALHLKGLADQPHGFVAGVRPGKRYVSFYLMPVYAFPELLSGTSVALRRRMQGKSCFNFSAVDEPLMAE' A
#
# COMPACT_ATOMS: atom_id res chain seq x y z
N MET A 1 -3.22 8.26 -7.47
CA MET A 1 -2.71 9.29 -6.52
C MET A 1 -1.40 8.78 -5.93
N ALA A 2 -0.38 9.60 -5.75
CA ALA A 2 0.91 9.20 -5.22
C ALA A 2 1.36 10.19 -4.13
N LEU A 3 1.96 9.66 -3.07
CA LEU A 3 2.59 10.40 -2.00
C LEU A 3 4.10 10.26 -2.14
N HIS A 4 4.79 11.38 -2.14
CA HIS A 4 6.24 11.45 -2.20
C HIS A 4 6.80 12.23 -1.02
N LEU A 5 8.02 11.89 -0.61
CA LEU A 5 8.80 12.68 0.35
C LEU A 5 9.08 14.07 -0.24
N LYS A 6 8.92 15.10 0.60
CA LYS A 6 9.17 16.49 0.21
C LYS A 6 10.62 16.65 -0.23
N GLY A 7 10.84 17.24 -1.41
CA GLY A 7 12.17 17.44 -1.99
C GLY A 7 12.74 16.23 -2.74
N LEU A 8 12.02 15.11 -2.80
CA LEU A 8 12.45 13.88 -3.49
C LEU A 8 11.41 13.41 -4.53
N ALA A 9 10.46 14.26 -4.94
CA ALA A 9 9.36 13.86 -5.81
C ALA A 9 9.84 13.29 -7.16
N ASP A 10 10.92 13.83 -7.73
CA ASP A 10 11.49 13.39 -9.01
C ASP A 10 12.41 12.16 -8.87
N GLN A 11 12.64 11.69 -7.65
CA GLN A 11 13.53 10.58 -7.37
C GLN A 11 12.71 9.31 -7.12
N PRO A 12 13.13 8.14 -7.66
CA PRO A 12 12.35 6.90 -7.54
C PRO A 12 12.19 6.44 -6.09
N HIS A 13 13.16 6.74 -5.22
CA HIS A 13 13.09 6.44 -3.79
C HIS A 13 12.31 7.47 -2.98
N GLY A 14 11.85 8.56 -3.60
CA GLY A 14 10.95 9.52 -2.97
C GLY A 14 9.52 9.03 -2.88
N PHE A 15 9.13 8.00 -3.64
CA PHE A 15 7.77 7.44 -3.62
C PHE A 15 7.53 6.61 -2.34
N VAL A 16 6.55 7.02 -1.53
CA VAL A 16 6.25 6.36 -0.24
C VAL A 16 4.93 5.61 -0.24
N ALA A 17 3.90 6.15 -0.89
CA ALA A 17 2.62 5.47 -0.95
C ALA A 17 1.83 5.90 -2.18
N GLY A 18 0.84 5.10 -2.57
CA GLY A 18 -0.01 5.50 -3.69
C GLY A 18 -1.21 4.60 -3.89
N VAL A 19 -2.13 5.10 -4.69
CA VAL A 19 -3.34 4.41 -5.12
C VAL A 19 -3.34 4.35 -6.64
N ARG A 20 -3.42 3.14 -7.17
CA ARG A 20 -3.52 2.84 -8.60
C ARG A 20 -4.80 2.08 -8.90
N PRO A 21 -5.81 2.73 -9.49
CA PRO A 21 -6.96 2.03 -10.05
C PRO A 21 -6.54 1.13 -11.22
N GLY A 22 -6.93 -0.14 -11.17
CA GLY A 22 -6.80 -1.08 -12.27
C GLY A 22 -8.19 -1.52 -12.79
N LYS A 23 -8.20 -2.34 -13.84
CA LYS A 23 -9.46 -2.80 -14.48
C LYS A 23 -10.36 -3.63 -13.56
N ARG A 24 -9.77 -4.38 -12.61
CA ARG A 24 -10.49 -5.32 -11.72
C ARG A 24 -10.36 -5.00 -10.22
N TYR A 25 -9.35 -4.22 -9.86
CA TYR A 25 -9.04 -3.90 -8.47
C TYR A 25 -8.27 -2.59 -8.41
N VAL A 26 -8.31 -1.95 -7.25
CA VAL A 26 -7.48 -0.80 -6.90
C VAL A 26 -6.33 -1.31 -6.04
N SER A 27 -5.11 -0.92 -6.42
CA SER A 27 -3.88 -1.24 -5.68
C SER A 27 -3.49 -0.07 -4.78
N PHE A 28 -3.24 -0.37 -3.51
CA PHE A 28 -2.66 0.54 -2.52
C PHE A 28 -1.22 0.13 -2.26
N TYR A 29 -0.29 1.06 -2.38
CA TYR A 29 1.13 0.84 -2.17
C TYR A 29 1.58 1.45 -0.85
N LEU A 30 2.27 0.67 -0.01
CA LEU A 30 2.92 1.11 1.22
C LEU A 30 4.43 0.82 1.14
N MET A 31 5.15 1.60 0.35
CA MET A 31 6.56 1.35 0.05
C MET A 31 7.50 1.30 1.26
N PRO A 32 7.27 2.03 2.38
CA PRO A 32 8.10 1.94 3.58
C PRO A 32 8.30 0.51 4.11
N VAL A 33 7.40 -0.44 3.84
CA VAL A 33 7.53 -1.85 4.25
C VAL A 33 8.84 -2.49 3.76
N TYR A 34 9.41 -2.02 2.64
CA TYR A 34 10.70 -2.52 2.16
C TYR A 34 11.87 -2.19 3.09
N ALA A 35 11.82 -1.07 3.80
CA ALA A 35 12.83 -0.65 4.78
C ALA A 35 12.44 -1.01 6.21
N PHE A 36 11.13 -1.05 6.50
CA PHE A 36 10.54 -1.25 7.82
C PHE A 36 9.50 -2.39 7.77
N PRO A 37 9.93 -3.66 7.71
CA PRO A 37 9.02 -4.81 7.63
C PRO A 37 8.06 -4.91 8.82
N GLU A 38 8.44 -4.35 9.96
CA GLU A 38 7.67 -4.28 11.19
C GLU A 38 6.38 -3.47 11.05
N LEU A 39 6.23 -2.64 10.00
CA LEU A 39 4.97 -1.96 9.67
C LEU A 39 3.84 -2.94 9.36
N LEU A 40 4.17 -4.20 9.05
CA LEU A 40 3.16 -5.26 8.89
C LEU A 40 2.82 -5.94 10.22
N SER A 41 3.50 -5.64 11.32
CA SER A 41 3.21 -6.23 12.63
C SER A 41 1.81 -5.84 13.09
N GLY A 42 0.99 -6.81 13.48
CA GLY A 42 -0.39 -6.57 13.91
C GLY A 42 -1.42 -6.46 12.79
N THR A 43 -1.02 -6.41 11.51
CA THR A 43 -1.97 -6.49 10.38
C THR A 43 -2.77 -7.79 10.44
N SER A 44 -4.09 -7.69 10.23
CA SER A 44 -4.95 -8.86 10.32
C SER A 44 -4.63 -9.89 9.23
N VAL A 45 -4.97 -11.15 9.49
CA VAL A 45 -4.87 -12.21 8.48
C VAL A 45 -5.73 -11.86 7.25
N ALA A 46 -6.86 -11.17 7.45
CA ALA A 46 -7.75 -10.75 6.38
C ALA A 46 -7.10 -9.67 5.49
N LEU A 47 -6.44 -8.67 6.08
CA LEU A 47 -5.71 -7.65 5.33
C LEU A 47 -4.49 -8.25 4.61
N ARG A 48 -3.73 -9.14 5.27
CA ARG A 48 -2.60 -9.85 4.66
C ARG A 48 -3.00 -10.68 3.44
N ARG A 49 -4.22 -11.21 3.38
CA ARG A 49 -4.75 -11.92 2.19
C ARG A 49 -4.97 -10.99 0.99
N ARG A 50 -5.14 -9.68 1.22
CA ARG A 50 -5.21 -8.67 0.15
C ARG A 50 -3.82 -8.27 -0.37
N MET A 51 -2.75 -8.66 0.33
CA MET A 51 -1.39 -8.27 0.00
C MET A 51 -0.84 -9.04 -1.21
N GLN A 52 -0.22 -8.31 -2.14
CA GLN A 52 0.52 -8.84 -3.28
C GLN A 52 1.98 -8.38 -3.19
N GLY A 53 2.91 -9.34 -3.20
CA GLY A 53 4.32 -9.02 -2.98
C GLY A 53 4.55 -8.58 -1.53
N LYS A 54 5.30 -7.48 -1.33
CA LYS A 54 5.71 -7.02 0.00
C LYS A 54 4.93 -5.82 0.54
N SER A 55 4.34 -5.01 -0.34
CA SER A 55 3.79 -3.69 0.05
C SER A 55 2.50 -3.29 -0.67
N CYS A 56 2.00 -4.10 -1.60
CA CYS A 56 0.81 -3.78 -2.38
C CYS A 56 -0.40 -4.47 -1.78
N PHE A 57 -1.52 -3.76 -1.63
CA PHE A 57 -2.80 -4.33 -1.19
C PHE A 57 -3.86 -4.08 -2.25
N ASN A 58 -4.54 -5.14 -2.68
CA ASN A 58 -5.51 -5.08 -3.77
C ASN A 58 -6.94 -5.25 -3.27
N PHE A 59 -7.80 -4.30 -3.64
CA PHE A 59 -9.23 -4.32 -3.30
C PHE A 59 -10.08 -4.27 -4.57
N SER A 60 -11.00 -5.23 -4.72
CA SER A 60 -11.98 -5.26 -5.83
C SER A 60 -13.31 -4.57 -5.47
N ALA A 61 -13.53 -4.32 -4.19
CA ALA A 61 -14.69 -3.64 -3.65
C ALA A 61 -14.27 -2.87 -2.38
N VAL A 62 -15.10 -1.91 -1.96
CA VAL A 62 -14.92 -1.23 -0.67
C VAL A 62 -15.16 -2.23 0.45
N ASP A 63 -14.21 -2.31 1.38
CA ASP A 63 -14.23 -3.18 2.55
C ASP A 63 -13.83 -2.32 3.73
N GLU A 64 -14.80 -1.57 4.27
CA GLU A 64 -14.57 -0.52 5.27
C GLU A 64 -13.77 -1.03 6.48
N PRO A 65 -14.04 -2.22 7.04
CA PRO A 65 -13.23 -2.76 8.15
C PRO A 65 -11.76 -2.92 7.78
N LEU A 66 -11.46 -3.47 6.60
CA LEU A 66 -10.07 -3.67 6.16
C LEU A 66 -9.38 -2.38 5.74
N MET A 67 -10.13 -1.37 5.28
CA MET A 67 -9.58 -0.06 4.91
C MET A 67 -9.33 0.84 6.13
N ALA A 68 -9.93 0.53 7.28
CA ALA A 68 -9.73 1.25 8.53
C ALA A 68 -8.59 0.68 9.40
N GLU A 69 -8.00 -0.47 9.02
CA GLU A 69 -6.76 -1.01 9.61
C GLU A 69 -5.53 -0.21 9.18
#